data_AF-A0A0B2PIU6-F1
#
_entry.id   AF-A0A0B2PIU6-F1
#
_cell.length_a   1.000
_cell.length_b   1.000
_cell.length_c   1.000
_cell.angle_alpha   90.00
_cell.angle_beta   90.00
_cell.angle_gamma   90.00
#
_symmetry.space_group_name_H-M   'P 1'
#
loop_
_entity.id
_entity.type
_entity.pdbx_description
1 polymer ?
#
loop_
_entity_poly.entity_id
_entity_poly.type
_entity_poly.pdbx_seq_one_letter_code
_entity_poly.pdbx_strand_id
1 'polypeptide(L)'
;AFKQKQKLDCKARFLIYQCVNSKIFNKISKASTSKEAWEILMKTYGDGEKNKKVKLQTLRRQYELLCMEEKESVSDYFDRIQEL
;
A
#
# COMPACT_ATOMS: atom_id res chain seq x y z
N ALA A 1 7.47 0.05 36.56
CA ALA A 1 6.63 0.30 35.36
C ALA A 1 7.45 0.61 34.09
N PHE A 2 8.25 1.67 34.06
CA PHE A 2 8.98 2.10 32.84
C PHE A 2 9.92 1.05 32.24
N LYS A 3 10.81 0.44 33.06
CA LYS A 3 11.74 -0.62 32.60
C LYS A 3 11.02 -1.83 31.98
N GLN A 4 9.86 -2.21 32.51
CA GLN A 4 9.05 -3.31 31.97
C GLN A 4 8.49 -2.95 30.59
N LYS A 5 7.99 -1.72 30.41
CA LYS A 5 7.50 -1.23 29.12
C LYS A 5 8.62 -1.23 28.07
N GLN A 6 9.82 -0.80 28.44
CA GLN A 6 10.99 -0.83 27.55
C GLN A 6 11.36 -2.26 27.15
N LYS A 7 11.35 -3.21 28.09
CA LYS A 7 11.61 -4.64 27.79
C LYS A 7 10.58 -5.22 26.81
N LEU A 8 9.30 -4.88 27.00
CA LEU A 8 8.23 -5.31 26.10
C LEU A 8 8.36 -4.68 24.72
N ASP A 9 8.73 -3.40 24.63
CA ASP A 9 8.97 -2.72 23.35
C ASP A 9 10.12 -3.36 22.56
N CYS A 10 11.25 -3.62 23.22
CA CYS A 10 12.38 -4.33 22.59
C CYS A 10 11.97 -5.71 22.06
N LYS A 11 11.18 -6.47 22.84
CA LYS A 11 10.69 -7.79 22.42
C LYS A 11 9.74 -7.68 21.22
N ALA A 12 8.84 -6.70 21.22
CA ALA A 12 7.93 -6.46 20.11
C ALA A 12 8.68 -6.06 18.83
N ARG A 13 9.68 -5.17 18.92
CA ARG A 13 10.55 -4.80 17.78
C ARG A 13 11.27 -6.00 17.21
N PHE A 14 11.87 -6.83 18.07
CA PHE A 14 12.53 -8.05 17.64
C PHE A 14 11.60 -8.96 16.83
N LEU A 15 10.39 -9.21 17.33
CA LEU A 15 9.40 -10.04 16.63
C LEU A 15 8.99 -9.43 15.29
N ILE A 16 8.73 -8.12 15.23
CA ILE A 16 8.42 -7.43 13.97
C ILE A 16 9.55 -7.61 12.96
N TYR A 17 10.81 -7.49 13.39
CA TYR A 17 11.98 -7.65 12.51
C TYR A 17 12.16 -9.08 11.99
N GLN A 18 11.83 -10.09 12.79
CA GLN A 18 11.87 -11.50 12.36
C GLN A 18 10.82 -11.84 11.31
N CYS A 19 9.66 -11.17 11.34
CA CYS A 19 8.56 -11.45 10.44
C CYS A 19 8.66 -10.75 9.06
N VAL A 20 9.72 -9.98 8.82
CA VAL A 20 9.87 -9.20 7.58
C VAL A 20 11.13 -9.58 6.81
N ASN A 21 11.09 -9.47 5.48
CA ASN A 21 12.27 -9.67 4.65
C ASN A 21 13.26 -8.49 4.76
N SER A 22 14.49 -8.69 4.27
CA SER A 22 15.58 -7.70 4.34
C SER A 22 15.21 -6.32 3.75
N LYS A 23 14.44 -6.29 2.65
CA LYS A 23 14.00 -5.04 2.01
C LYS A 23 13.04 -4.25 2.91
N ILE A 24 12.12 -4.91 3.59
CA ILE A 24 11.18 -4.29 4.52
C ILE A 24 11.88 -3.92 5.83
N PHE A 25 12.77 -4.78 6.32
CA PHE A 25 13.59 -4.50 7.49
C PHE A 25 14.34 -3.18 7.36
N ASN A 26 15.01 -2.93 6.22
CA ASN A 26 15.73 -1.68 5.98
C ASN A 26 14.85 -0.43 6.07
N LYS A 27 13.54 -0.55 5.82
CA LYS A 27 12.59 0.57 5.95
C LYS A 27 12.19 0.84 7.39
N ILE A 28 12.13 -0.19 8.24
CA ILE A 28 11.70 -0.08 9.64
C ILE A 28 12.85 -0.05 10.64
N SER A 29 14.09 -0.30 10.20
CA SER A 29 15.27 -0.41 11.07
C SER A 29 15.59 0.88 11.83
N LYS A 30 15.23 2.04 11.27
CA LYS A 30 15.39 3.36 11.89
C LYS A 30 14.35 3.67 12.97
N ALA A 31 13.30 2.86 13.10
CA ALA A 31 12.25 3.07 14.10
C ALA A 31 12.81 2.90 15.51
N SER A 32 12.52 3.85 16.39
CA SER A 32 12.98 3.86 17.78
C SER A 32 12.08 3.02 18.69
N THR A 33 10.83 2.79 18.30
CA THR A 33 9.84 2.02 19.06
C THR A 33 9.14 0.97 18.20
N SER A 34 8.59 -0.06 18.84
CA SER A 34 7.75 -1.07 18.15
C SER A 34 6.53 -0.44 17.49
N LYS A 35 5.94 0.58 18.13
CA LYS A 35 4.82 1.35 17.59
C LYS A 35 5.19 2.06 16.28
N GLU A 36 6.32 2.75 16.26
CA GLU A 36 6.80 3.46 15.07
C GLU A 36 7.10 2.49 13.92
N ALA A 37 7.73 1.35 14.21
CA ALA A 37 7.95 0.30 13.21
C ALA A 37 6.62 -0.21 12.62
N TRP A 38 5.62 -0.44 13.48
CA TRP A 38 4.27 -0.85 13.06
C TRP A 38 3.55 0.20 12.23
N GLU A 39 3.65 1.49 12.60
CA GLU A 39 3.05 2.59 11.84
C GLU A 39 3.68 2.75 10.45
N ILE A 40 5.00 2.55 10.31
CA ILE A 40 5.67 2.54 9.01
C ILE A 40 5.16 1.38 8.15
N LEU A 41 4.98 0.19 8.73
CA LEU A 41 4.40 -0.97 8.02
C LEU A 41 2.96 -0.68 7.58
N MET A 42 2.14 -0.12 8.47
CA MET A 42 0.76 0.26 8.16
C MET A 42 0.68 1.34 7.09
N LYS A 43 1.56 2.34 7.10
CA LYS A 43 1.60 3.34 6.04
C LYS A 43 2.04 2.74 4.70
N THR A 44 2.99 1.81 4.73
CA THR A 44 3.54 1.22 3.50
C THR A 44 2.61 0.17 2.88
N TYR A 45 1.87 -0.57 3.72
CA TYR A 45 1.11 -1.75 3.30
C TYR A 45 -0.34 -1.78 3.81
N GLY A 46 -0.65 -1.07 4.89
CA GLY A 46 -1.99 -0.97 5.50
C GLY A 46 -2.87 0.15 4.94
N ASP A 47 -2.33 1.08 4.15
CA ASP A 47 -3.10 2.10 3.41
C ASP A 47 -3.86 1.52 2.19
N GLY A 48 -4.18 0.22 2.23
CA GLY A 48 -4.92 -0.48 1.17
C GLY A 48 -6.23 0.22 0.80
N GLU A 49 -6.94 0.81 1.76
CA GLU A 49 -8.15 1.59 1.49
C GLU A 49 -7.89 2.90 0.74
N LYS A 50 -6.81 3.63 1.08
CA LYS A 50 -6.43 4.82 0.30
C LYS A 50 -5.95 4.43 -1.09
N ASN A 51 -5.16 3.36 -1.21
CA ASN A 51 -4.68 2.86 -2.49
C ASN A 51 -5.85 2.39 -3.38
N LYS A 52 -6.85 1.70 -2.80
CA LYS A 52 -8.09 1.35 -3.49
C LYS A 52 -8.85 2.60 -3.95
N LYS A 53 -9.00 3.61 -3.10
CA LYS A 53 -9.66 4.88 -3.46
C LYS A 53 -8.93 5.61 -4.58
N VAL A 54 -7.61 5.71 -4.52
CA VAL A 54 -6.79 6.33 -5.58
C VAL A 54 -6.95 5.54 -6.87
N LYS A 55 -6.82 4.21 -6.83
CA LYS A 55 -7.01 3.35 -8.01
C LYS A 55 -8.41 3.51 -8.61
N LEU A 56 -9.45 3.53 -7.79
CA LEU A 56 -10.83 3.75 -8.23
C LEU A 56 -11.01 5.12 -8.90
N GLN A 57 -10.43 6.18 -8.32
CA GLN A 57 -10.48 7.53 -8.92
C GLN A 57 -9.75 7.57 -10.26
N THR A 58 -8.59 6.91 -10.37
CA THR A 58 -7.87 6.79 -11.65
C THR A 58 -8.71 6.07 -12.70
N LEU A 59 -9.31 4.93 -12.37
CA LEU A 59 -10.18 4.18 -13.29
C LEU A 59 -11.39 5.00 -13.71
N ARG A 60 -12.05 5.67 -12.77
CA ARG A 60 -13.18 6.56 -13.06
C ARG A 60 -12.77 7.68 -14.02
N ARG A 61 -11.61 8.30 -13.81
CA ARG A 61 -11.09 9.33 -14.70
C ARG A 61 -10.77 8.79 -16.10
N GLN A 62 -10.20 7.60 -16.19
CA GLN A 62 -9.95 6.94 -17.48
C GLN A 62 -11.25 6.67 -18.23
N TYR A 63 -12.29 6.18 -17.53
CA TYR A 63 -13.61 5.95 -18.10
C TYR A 63 -14.30 7.27 -18.54
N GLU A 64 -14.24 8.32 -17.73
CA GLU A 64 -14.81 9.64 -18.07
C GLU A 64 -14.13 10.29 -19.29
N LEU A 65 -12.85 9.97 -19.52
CA LEU A 65 -12.08 10.44 -20.68
C LEU A 65 -12.15 9.49 -21.87
N LEU A 66 -12.80 8.33 -21.71
CA LEU A 66 -12.87 7.33 -22.75
C LEU A 66 -13.81 7.81 -23.86
N CYS A 67 -13.28 7.87 -25.07
CA CYS A 67 -14.05 8.14 -26.26
C CYS A 67 -13.53 7.25 -27.39
N MET A 68 -14.45 6.89 -28.29
CA MET A 68 -14.11 6.09 -29.46
C MET A 68 -13.31 6.93 -30.45
N GLU A 69 -12.23 6.36 -30.98
CA GLU A 69 -11.39 7.05 -31.96
C GLU A 69 -11.99 6.94 -33.38
N GLU A 70 -11.67 7.90 -34.26
CA GLU A 70 -12.27 7.98 -35.60
C GLU A 70 -12.03 6.72 -36.47
N LYS A 71 -10.96 5.97 -36.19
CA LYS A 71 -10.55 4.77 -36.94
C LYS A 71 -10.72 3.48 -36.15
N GLU A 72 -11.25 3.58 -34.94
CA GLU A 72 -11.49 2.43 -34.08
C GLU A 72 -12.78 1.73 -34.49
N SER A 73 -12.79 0.39 -34.44
CA SER A 73 -14.04 -0.34 -34.65
C SER A 73 -14.87 -0.39 -33.37
N VAL A 74 -16.18 -0.58 -33.50
CA VAL A 74 -17.06 -0.69 -32.32
C VAL A 74 -16.64 -1.86 -31.42
N SER A 75 -16.11 -2.95 -31.99
CA SER A 75 -15.62 -4.09 -31.23
C SER A 75 -14.38 -3.73 -30.42
N ASP A 76 -13.38 -3.13 -31.06
CA ASP A 76 -12.13 -2.75 -30.40
C ASP A 76 -12.37 -1.74 -29.26
N TYR A 77 -13.30 -0.80 -29.47
CA TYR A 77 -13.72 0.13 -28.44
C TYR A 77 -14.36 -0.57 -27.24
N PHE A 78 -15.21 -1.58 -27.51
CA PHE A 78 -15.85 -2.37 -26.45
C PHE A 78 -14.85 -3.20 -25.66
N ASP A 79 -13.86 -3.78 -26.33
CA ASP A 79 -12.78 -4.55 -25.71
C ASP A 79 -11.96 -3.65 -24.76
N ARG A 80 -11.63 -2.41 -25.19
CA ARG A 80 -10.96 -1.42 -24.32
C ARG A 80 -11.77 -1.03 -23.09
N ILE A 81 -13.10 -0.91 -23.21
CA ILE A 81 -13.98 -0.67 -22.06
C ILE A 81 -13.88 -1.82 -21.06
N GLN A 82 -13.82 -3.07 -21.54
CA GLN A 82 -13.74 -4.26 -20.70
C GLN A 82 -12.39 -4.42 -20.00
N GLU A 83 -11.32 -3.81 -20.52
CA GLU A 83 -9.98 -3.86 -19.95
C GLU A 83 -9.69 -2.81 -18.85
N LEU A 84 -10.59 -1.84 -18.64
CA LEU A 84 -10.51 -0.83 -17.56
C LEU A 84 -10.93 -1.40 -16.19
#